data_AF-A0A257PTM8-F1
#
_entry.id   AF-A0A257PTM8-F1
#
_cell.length_a   1.000
_cell.length_b   1.000
_cell.length_c   1.000
_cell.angle_alpha   90.00
_cell.angle_beta   90.00
_cell.angle_gamma   90.00
#
_symmetry.space_group_name_H-M   'P 1'
#
loop_
_entity.id
_entity.type
_entity.pdbx_description
1 polymer ?
#
loop_
_entity_poly.entity_id
_entity_poly.type
_entity_poly.pdbx_seq_one_letter_code
_entity_poly.pdbx_strand_id
1 'polypeptide(L)' 'YLVNGIKLQGHIESFDQYVVLLRNTVTQMVYKHAISTVVPARPVTFQIGEQETPAA' A
#
# COMPACT_ATOMS: atom_id res chain seq x y z
N TYR A 1 -1.33 7.04 4.95
CA TYR A 1 -0.72 8.18 5.66
C TYR A 1 0.75 8.22 5.36
N LEU A 2 1.30 9.41 5.25
CA LEU A 2 2.73 9.62 5.14
C LEU A 2 3.37 9.72 6.53
N VAL A 3 4.69 9.54 6.61
CA VAL A 3 5.47 9.65 7.86
C VAL A 3 5.36 11.03 8.51
N ASN A 4 5.13 12.08 7.72
CA ASN A 4 4.93 13.45 8.19
C ASN A 4 3.47 13.77 8.59
N GLY A 5 2.58 12.77 8.63
CA GLY A 5 1.18 12.92 9.02
C GLY A 5 0.21 13.30 7.89
N ILE A 6 0.69 13.59 6.67
CA ILE A 6 -0.19 13.91 5.54
C ILE A 6 -1.02 12.68 5.14
N LYS A 7 -2.31 12.88 4.94
CA LYS A 7 -3.23 11.86 4.42
C LYS A 7 -3.42 12.03 2.92
N LEU A 8 -2.88 11.09 2.15
CA LEU A 8 -3.23 10.93 0.73
C LEU A 8 -4.44 10.00 0.59
N GLN A 9 -5.32 10.30 -0.36
CA GLN A 9 -6.46 9.48 -0.72
C GLN A 9 -6.47 9.26 -2.23
N GLY A 10 -6.82 8.04 -2.65
CA GLY A 10 -6.86 7.64 -4.04
C GLY A 10 -6.92 6.13 -4.19
N HIS A 11 -6.88 5.67 -5.44
CA HIS A 11 -6.77 4.26 -5.80
C HIS A 11 -5.33 3.94 -6.18
N ILE A 12 -4.85 2.76 -5.78
CA ILE A 12 -3.56 2.27 -6.26
C ILE A 12 -3.73 1.91 -7.74
N GLU A 13 -3.01 2.61 -8.61
CA GLU A 13 -3.01 2.37 -10.05
C GLU A 13 -1.97 1.31 -10.42
N SER A 14 -0.76 1.41 -9.85
CA SER A 14 0.31 0.41 -9.96
C SER A 14 1.31 0.57 -8.81
N PHE A 15 2.24 -0.38 -8.70
CA PHE A 15 3.34 -0.33 -7.73
C PHE A 15 4.53 -1.14 -8.23
N ASP A 16 5.72 -0.82 -7.73
CA ASP A 16 6.92 -1.64 -7.86
C ASP A 16 7.53 -1.89 -6.48
N GLN A 17 8.82 -2.25 -6.41
CA GLN A 17 9.54 -2.48 -5.15
C GLN A 17 9.57 -1.23 -4.24
N TYR A 18 9.70 -0.01 -4.78
CA TYR A 18 10.00 1.20 -4.02
C TYR A 18 8.92 2.27 -4.07
N VAL A 19 8.04 2.25 -5.06
CA VAL A 19 7.01 3.27 -5.27
C VAL A 19 5.62 2.69 -5.45
N VAL A 20 4.62 3.55 -5.26
CA VAL A 20 3.20 3.32 -5.54
C VAL A 20 2.70 4.48 -6.39
N LEU A 21 2.03 4.18 -7.52
CA LEU A 21 1.26 5.17 -8.25
C LEU A 21 -0.14 5.26 -7.63
N LEU A 22 -0.46 6.43 -7.10
CA LEU A 22 -1.73 6.73 -6.47
C LEU A 22 -2.53 7.66 -7.37
N ARG A 23 -3.72 7.23 -7.80
CA ARG A 23 -4.62 8.01 -8.64
C ARG A 23 -5.75 8.64 -7.84
N ASN A 24 -5.88 9.95 -7.94
CA ASN A 24 -7.06 10.71 -7.52
C ASN A 24 -7.59 11.56 -8.70
N THR A 25 -7.59 12.90 -8.60
CA THR A 25 -7.75 13.81 -9.73
C THR A 25 -6.58 13.70 -10.71
N VAL A 26 -5.38 13.43 -10.20
CA VAL A 26 -4.17 13.18 -10.99
C VAL A 26 -3.48 11.90 -10.49
N THR A 27 -2.57 11.35 -11.30
CA THR A 27 -1.70 10.25 -10.88
C THR A 27 -0.41 10.84 -10.30
N GLN A 28 -0.05 10.39 -9.09
CA GLN A 28 1.17 10.81 -8.41
C GLN A 28 1.97 9.58 -7.96
N MET A 29 3.30 9.70 -8.04
CA MET A 29 4.22 8.69 -7.52
C MET A 29 4.49 8.96 -6.03
N VAL A 30 4.29 7.94 -5.19
CA VAL A 30 4.55 8.01 -3.75
C VAL A 30 5.63 6.99 -3.39
N TYR A 31 6.73 7.44 -2.82
CA TYR A 31 7.80 6.55 -2.33
C TYR A 31 7.39 5.84 -1.05
N LYS A 32 7.62 4.52 -0.98
CA LYS A 32 7.24 3.69 0.18
C LYS A 32 7.94 4.12 1.47
N HIS A 33 9.17 4.63 1.41
CA HIS A 33 9.87 5.14 2.60
C HIS A 33 9.15 6.34 3.25
N ALA A 34 8.33 7.07 2.48
CA ALA A 34 7.55 8.18 2.99
C ALA A 34 6.16 7.75 3.49
N ILE A 35 5.75 6.50 3.28
CA ILE A 35 4.45 5.96 3.71
C ILE A 35 4.60 5.34 5.10
N SER A 36 3.77 5.76 6.05
CA SER A 36 3.70 5.17 7.39
C SER A 36 2.67 4.04 7.46
N THR A 37 1.49 4.25 6.91
CA THR A 37 0.39 3.27 6.94
C THR A 37 -0.48 3.34 5.68
N VAL A 38 -1.03 2.20 5.27
CA VAL A 38 -2.04 2.10 4.21
C VAL A 38 -3.32 1.57 4.83
N VAL A 39 -4.44 2.27 4.61
CA VAL A 39 -5.74 1.90 5.18
C VAL A 39 -6.75 1.73 4.04
N PRO A 40 -7.25 0.50 3.80
CA PRO A 40 -8.30 0.27 2.80
C PRO A 40 -9.61 0.97 3.16
N ALA A 41 -10.35 1.44 2.15
CA ALA A 41 -11.67 2.05 2.36
C ALA A 41 -12.74 1.03 2.78
N ARG A 42 -12.51 -0.25 2.45
CA ARG A 42 -13.34 -1.40 2.83
C ARG A 42 -12.44 -2.56 3.21
N PRO A 43 -12.88 -3.49 4.09
CA PRO A 43 -12.11 -4.69 4.40
C PRO A 43 -11.66 -5.43 3.14
N VAL A 44 -10.39 -5.84 3.12
CA VAL A 44 -9.80 -6.59 2.01
C VAL A 44 -9.58 -8.01 2.49
N THR A 45 -10.04 -9.00 1.71
CA THR A 45 -9.73 -10.40 1.96
C THR A 45 -8.30 -10.67 1.47
N PHE A 46 -7.40 -10.96 2.39
CA PHE A 46 -6.07 -11.42 2.04
C PHE A 46 -6.08 -12.94 1.91
N GLN A 47 -5.68 -13.45 0.76
CA GLN A 47 -5.27 -14.85 0.65
C GLN A 47 -3.85 -14.93 1.22
N ILE A 48 -3.76 -15.11 2.53
CA ILE A 48 -2.49 -15.42 3.17
C ILE A 48 -2.23 -16.87 2.80
N GLY A 49 -1.34 -17.11 1.83
CA GLY A 49 -0.91 -18.47 1.48
C GLY A 49 -0.43 -19.18 2.74
N GLU A 50 -0.80 -20.46 2.88
CA GLU A 50 -0.38 -21.30 4.02
C GLU A 50 1.12 -21.12 4.24
N GLN A 51 1.47 -20.60 5.42
CA GLN A 51 2.86 -20.56 5.85
C GLN A 51 3.33 -22.01 5.90
N GLU A 52 4.19 -22.38 4.97
CA GLU A 52 4.89 -23.66 4.96
C GLU A 52 5.63 -23.77 6.30
N THR A 53 5.03 -24.51 7.23
CA THR A 53 5.61 -24.74 8.54
C THR A 53 6.78 -25.66 8.29
N PRO A 54 8.04 -25.27 8.59
CA PRO A 54 9.17 -26.16 8.35
C PRO A 54 8.94 -27.43 9.18
N ALA A 55 8.93 -28.58 8.51
CA ALA A 55 8.87 -29.87 9.19
C ALA A 55 10.05 -29.97 10.17
N ALA A 56 9.72 -30.20 11.44
CA ALA A 56 10.68 -30.42 12.52
C ALA A 56 11.46 -31.72 12.34
#